data_AF-A0ABD6DDD3-F1
#
_entry.id   AF-A0ABD6DDD3-F1
#
_cell.length_a   1.000
_cell.length_b   1.000
_cell.length_c   1.000
_cell.angle_alpha   90.00
_cell.angle_beta   90.00
_cell.angle_gamma   90.00
#
_symmetry.space_group_name_H-M   'P 1'
#
loop_
_entity.id
_entity.type
_entity.pdbx_description
1 polymer ?
#
loop_
_entity_poly.entity_id
_entity_poly.type
_entity_poly.pdbx_seq_one_letter_code
_entity_poly.pdbx_strand_id
1 'polypeptide(L)'
;MSDTTTLKQTEQTGPPPTHLPDPPKITGYQSSGGELGSPSTITLTVEFYTPGIAEPYETDVLFSIINGTAEFRRVEAQLGLSKSLIAVEAASKEVSKHPAVTAVEGVDAIVESQRQWIGRCKQFNETGWVEMPEKPDSTIASCVEAYENKDGEQYIIWTTSEDDDNHPDILVEHHHGDDDETVDTTPCDTLNEAREKVARETTGVTEE
;
A
#
# COMPACT_ATOMS: atom_id res chain seq x y z
N MET A 1 -2.29 -68.30 -8.61
CA MET A 1 -3.05 -67.16 -8.09
C MET A 1 -2.21 -65.94 -8.39
N SER A 2 -2.67 -65.08 -9.30
CA SER A 2 -1.84 -64.03 -9.89
C SER A 2 -2.20 -62.68 -9.27
N ASP A 3 -1.24 -62.10 -8.55
CA ASP A 3 -1.30 -60.77 -7.97
C ASP A 3 -1.42 -59.71 -9.07
N THR A 4 -2.45 -58.87 -8.98
CA THR A 4 -2.59 -57.67 -9.81
C THR A 4 -2.19 -56.47 -8.96
N THR A 5 -0.97 -55.98 -9.15
CA THR A 5 -0.50 -54.74 -8.54
C THR A 5 -1.02 -53.55 -9.36
N THR A 6 -1.99 -52.84 -8.83
CA THR A 6 -2.43 -51.53 -9.36
C THR A 6 -1.37 -50.48 -9.01
N LEU A 7 -0.63 -50.00 -10.01
CA LEU A 7 0.21 -48.80 -9.90
C LEU A 7 -0.72 -47.57 -9.76
N LYS A 8 -0.70 -46.93 -8.59
CA LYS A 8 -1.21 -45.56 -8.43
C LYS A 8 -0.32 -44.63 -9.26
N GLN A 9 -0.87 -44.08 -10.32
CA GLN A 9 -0.26 -43.01 -11.08
C GLN A 9 -0.28 -41.76 -10.19
N THR A 10 0.89 -41.38 -9.69
CA THR A 10 1.08 -40.13 -8.94
C THR A 10 0.79 -38.99 -9.91
N GLU A 11 -0.27 -38.24 -9.66
CA GLU A 11 -0.52 -36.98 -10.36
C GLU A 11 0.67 -36.06 -10.14
N GLN A 12 1.37 -35.79 -11.23
CA GLN A 12 2.47 -34.85 -11.27
C GLN A 12 1.87 -33.46 -11.12
N THR A 13 1.95 -32.89 -9.91
CA THR A 13 1.64 -31.48 -9.67
C THR A 13 2.60 -30.64 -10.49
N GLY A 14 2.15 -30.18 -11.65
CA GLY A 14 2.85 -29.17 -12.42
C GLY A 14 3.06 -27.90 -11.58
N PRO A 15 3.98 -27.01 -11.97
CA PRO A 15 4.14 -25.73 -11.30
C PRO A 15 2.78 -25.02 -11.23
N PRO A 16 2.45 -24.34 -10.11
CA PRO A 16 1.17 -23.67 -9.95
C PRO A 16 0.95 -22.73 -11.14
N PRO A 17 -0.27 -22.70 -11.71
CA PRO A 17 -0.55 -21.90 -12.90
C PRO A 17 -0.17 -20.44 -12.64
N THR A 18 0.74 -19.92 -13.45
CA THR A 18 1.25 -18.54 -13.40
C THR A 18 0.27 -17.56 -14.07
N HIS A 19 -1.03 -17.82 -13.96
CA HIS A 19 -2.03 -16.89 -14.47
C HIS A 19 -2.11 -15.71 -13.52
N LEU A 20 -1.97 -14.50 -14.07
CA LEU A 20 -2.32 -13.27 -13.34
C LEU A 20 -3.75 -13.45 -12.82
N PRO A 21 -4.03 -13.07 -11.56
CA PRO A 21 -5.38 -13.18 -11.01
C PRO A 21 -6.35 -12.42 -11.91
N ASP A 22 -7.51 -13.05 -12.17
CA ASP A 22 -8.62 -12.37 -12.85
C ASP A 22 -8.94 -11.06 -12.12
N PRO A 23 -9.34 -9.99 -12.85
CA PRO A 23 -9.78 -8.77 -12.20
C PRO A 23 -10.97 -9.06 -11.28
N PRO A 24 -11.14 -8.30 -10.18
CA PRO A 24 -12.27 -8.48 -9.26
C PRO A 24 -13.61 -8.37 -9.99
N LYS A 25 -14.56 -9.22 -9.58
CA LYS A 25 -15.91 -9.31 -10.17
C LYS A 25 -16.96 -9.03 -9.10
N ILE A 26 -18.02 -8.34 -9.49
CA ILE A 26 -19.19 -8.14 -8.63
C ILE A 26 -20.15 -9.30 -8.86
N THR A 27 -20.38 -10.11 -7.83
CA THR A 27 -21.23 -11.31 -7.89
C THR A 27 -22.58 -11.11 -7.20
N GLY A 28 -22.69 -10.09 -6.36
CA GLY A 28 -23.90 -9.79 -5.58
C GLY A 28 -24.14 -8.30 -5.42
N TYR A 29 -25.42 -7.94 -5.35
CA TYR A 29 -25.87 -6.57 -5.19
C TYR A 29 -27.11 -6.54 -4.29
N GLN A 30 -27.06 -5.78 -3.20
CA GLN A 30 -28.20 -5.58 -2.31
C GLN A 30 -28.34 -4.10 -1.96
N SER A 31 -29.57 -3.59 -2.04
CA SER A 31 -29.93 -2.24 -1.57
C SER A 31 -30.95 -2.33 -0.45
N SER A 32 -30.78 -1.53 0.58
CA SER A 32 -31.69 -1.52 1.73
C SER A 32 -31.83 -0.13 2.34
N GLY A 33 -32.85 0.01 3.22
CA GLY A 33 -33.08 1.23 4.00
C GLY A 33 -33.61 2.41 3.19
N GLY A 34 -34.76 2.27 2.53
CA GLY A 34 -35.38 3.35 1.76
C GLY A 34 -36.26 2.81 0.65
N GLU A 35 -36.69 3.68 -0.27
CA GLU A 35 -37.26 3.24 -1.55
C GLU A 35 -36.15 2.69 -2.46
N LEU A 36 -36.48 1.78 -3.39
CA LEU A 36 -35.51 1.18 -4.32
C LEU A 36 -34.72 2.23 -5.14
N GLY A 37 -35.29 3.41 -5.39
CA GLY A 37 -34.62 4.52 -6.07
C GLY A 37 -33.81 5.45 -5.15
N SER A 38 -33.84 5.22 -3.83
CA SER A 38 -33.15 6.03 -2.82
C SER A 38 -32.81 5.19 -1.58
N PRO A 39 -32.04 4.10 -1.73
CA PRO A 39 -31.62 3.30 -0.59
C PRO A 39 -30.67 4.10 0.29
N SER A 40 -30.69 3.88 1.60
CA SER A 40 -29.69 4.44 2.52
C SER A 40 -28.43 3.57 2.61
N THR A 41 -28.46 2.36 2.07
CA THR A 41 -27.35 1.42 2.12
C THR A 41 -27.28 0.57 0.85
N ILE A 42 -26.06 0.40 0.32
CA ILE A 42 -25.76 -0.51 -0.79
C ILE A 42 -24.65 -1.47 -0.34
N THR A 43 -24.89 -2.76 -0.51
CA THR A 43 -23.93 -3.84 -0.27
C THR A 43 -23.57 -4.49 -1.59
N LEU A 44 -22.28 -4.65 -1.85
CA LEU A 44 -21.73 -5.30 -3.04
C LEU A 44 -20.91 -6.51 -2.63
N THR A 45 -21.25 -7.68 -3.18
CA THR A 45 -20.44 -8.89 -3.02
C THR A 45 -19.38 -8.92 -4.10
N VAL A 46 -18.11 -8.99 -3.70
CA VAL A 46 -16.94 -8.95 -4.57
C VAL A 46 -16.20 -10.27 -4.51
N GLU A 47 -16.02 -10.89 -5.67
CA GLU A 47 -15.17 -12.07 -5.87
C GLU A 47 -13.82 -11.64 -6.49
N PHE A 48 -12.70 -12.08 -5.93
CA PHE A 48 -11.38 -11.77 -6.49
C PHE A 48 -10.34 -12.85 -6.18
N TYR A 49 -9.33 -12.95 -7.06
CA TYR A 49 -8.21 -13.87 -6.93
C TYR A 49 -6.97 -13.16 -6.38
N THR A 50 -6.15 -13.89 -5.63
CA THR A 50 -4.83 -13.43 -5.20
C THR A 50 -3.75 -14.39 -5.68
N PRO A 51 -2.57 -13.91 -6.10
CA PRO A 51 -1.49 -14.78 -6.57
C PRO A 51 -1.12 -15.84 -5.53
N GLY A 52 -0.95 -17.09 -5.98
CA GLY A 52 -0.56 -18.22 -5.12
C GLY A 52 -1.69 -18.86 -4.33
N ILE A 53 -2.94 -18.43 -4.51
CA ILE A 53 -4.13 -19.05 -3.90
C ILE A 53 -5.09 -19.45 -5.03
N ALA A 54 -5.51 -20.72 -5.04
CA ALA A 54 -6.29 -21.29 -6.13
C ALA A 54 -7.78 -20.90 -6.03
N GLU A 55 -8.31 -20.82 -4.81
CA GLU A 55 -9.70 -20.44 -4.57
C GLU A 55 -9.91 -18.91 -4.57
N PRO A 56 -11.00 -18.41 -5.15
CA PRO A 56 -11.35 -17.00 -5.06
C PRO A 56 -11.74 -16.62 -3.64
N TYR A 57 -11.45 -15.38 -3.26
CA TYR A 57 -12.03 -14.74 -2.09
C TYR A 57 -13.35 -14.10 -2.46
N GLU A 58 -14.35 -14.23 -1.58
CA GLU A 58 -15.61 -13.51 -1.67
C GLU A 58 -15.81 -12.67 -0.41
N THR A 59 -16.21 -11.41 -0.57
CA THR A 59 -16.52 -10.54 0.56
C THR A 59 -17.56 -9.48 0.21
N ASP A 60 -18.29 -9.03 1.22
CA ASP A 60 -19.27 -7.95 1.10
C ASP A 60 -18.64 -6.61 1.49
N VAL A 61 -18.84 -5.61 0.63
CA VAL A 61 -18.45 -4.22 0.85
C VAL A 61 -19.70 -3.38 1.01
N LEU A 62 -19.76 -2.65 2.13
CA LEU A 62 -20.92 -1.86 2.52
C LEU A 62 -20.69 -0.37 2.30
N PHE A 63 -21.66 0.29 1.66
CA PHE A 63 -21.72 1.74 1.48
C PHE A 63 -22.98 2.31 2.12
N SER A 64 -22.84 3.45 2.80
CA SER A 64 -23.95 4.31 3.20
C SER A 64 -24.23 5.32 2.10
N ILE A 65 -25.50 5.55 1.77
CA ILE A 65 -25.89 6.54 0.77
C ILE A 65 -26.55 7.72 1.47
N ILE A 66 -25.93 8.90 1.37
CA ILE A 66 -26.37 10.13 2.02
C ILE A 66 -26.47 11.21 0.95
N ASN A 67 -27.69 11.66 0.66
CA ASN A 67 -27.95 12.70 -0.35
C ASN A 67 -27.32 12.42 -1.73
N GLY A 68 -27.29 11.14 -2.14
CA GLY A 68 -26.67 10.72 -3.39
C GLY A 68 -25.17 10.44 -3.31
N THR A 69 -24.51 10.73 -2.18
CA THR A 69 -23.11 10.37 -1.97
C THR A 69 -23.00 8.97 -1.36
N ALA A 70 -22.21 8.09 -1.99
CA ALA A 70 -21.83 6.80 -1.42
C ALA A 70 -20.58 6.94 -0.56
N GLU A 71 -20.71 6.63 0.72
CA GLU A 71 -19.62 6.60 1.70
C GLU A 71 -19.27 5.16 2.06
N PHE A 72 -18.01 4.79 1.92
CA PHE A 72 -17.52 3.47 2.35
C PHE A 72 -17.68 3.31 3.87
N ARG A 73 -18.21 2.15 4.29
CA ARG A 73 -18.41 1.83 5.71
C ARG A 73 -17.47 0.75 6.19
N ARG A 74 -17.52 -0.42 5.58
CA ARG A 74 -16.70 -1.58 5.98
C ARG A 74 -16.68 -2.66 4.92
N VAL A 75 -15.71 -3.56 5.08
CA VAL A 75 -15.69 -4.90 4.48
C VAL A 75 -16.15 -5.87 5.57
N GLU A 76 -17.15 -6.70 5.30
CA GLU A 76 -17.74 -7.60 6.31
C GLU A 76 -16.77 -8.71 6.74
N ALA A 77 -15.98 -9.23 5.80
CA ALA A 77 -15.02 -10.27 6.11
C ALA A 77 -13.76 -9.68 6.78
N GLN A 78 -13.25 -10.38 7.79
CA GLN A 78 -11.92 -10.09 8.37
C GLN A 78 -10.83 -10.64 7.45
N LEU A 79 -10.63 -9.95 6.33
CA LEU A 79 -9.53 -10.22 5.39
C LEU A 79 -8.40 -9.22 5.67
N GLY A 80 -7.16 -9.65 5.47
CA GLY A 80 -5.99 -8.77 5.63
C GLY A 80 -6.12 -7.52 4.77
N LEU A 81 -5.55 -6.39 5.24
CA LEU A 81 -5.74 -5.06 4.64
C LEU A 81 -5.57 -5.04 3.12
N SER A 82 -4.53 -5.67 2.59
CA SER A 82 -4.27 -5.74 1.14
C SER A 82 -5.42 -6.35 0.33
N LYS A 83 -6.07 -7.38 0.86
CA LYS A 83 -7.23 -8.05 0.23
C LYS A 83 -8.48 -7.17 0.32
N SER A 84 -8.68 -6.53 1.46
CA SER A 84 -9.79 -5.60 1.67
C SER A 84 -9.75 -4.42 0.70
N LEU A 85 -8.55 -3.89 0.38
CA LEU A 85 -8.42 -2.79 -0.59
C LEU A 85 -8.86 -3.20 -2.01
N ILE A 86 -8.52 -4.40 -2.46
CA ILE A 86 -8.94 -4.92 -3.77
C ILE A 86 -10.48 -4.94 -3.86
N ALA A 87 -11.14 -5.43 -2.81
CA ALA A 87 -12.59 -5.48 -2.74
C ALA A 87 -13.22 -4.07 -2.74
N VAL A 88 -12.67 -3.16 -1.93
CA VAL A 88 -13.17 -1.77 -1.82
C VAL A 88 -13.06 -1.02 -3.13
N GLU A 89 -11.95 -1.15 -3.86
CA GLU A 89 -11.78 -0.49 -5.17
C GLU A 89 -12.78 -0.98 -6.21
N ALA A 90 -12.97 -2.30 -6.28
CA ALA A 90 -13.92 -2.90 -7.19
C ALA A 90 -15.35 -2.46 -6.87
N ALA A 91 -15.71 -2.51 -5.58
CA ALA A 91 -17.03 -2.12 -5.13
C ALA A 91 -17.28 -0.61 -5.29
N SER A 92 -16.27 0.24 -5.07
CA SER A 92 -16.35 1.69 -5.30
C SER A 92 -16.68 2.03 -6.76
N LYS A 93 -16.00 1.36 -7.70
CA LYS A 93 -16.27 1.52 -9.13
C LYS A 93 -17.69 1.09 -9.49
N GLU A 94 -18.20 0.03 -8.87
CA GLU A 94 -19.54 -0.45 -9.17
C GLU A 94 -20.63 0.39 -8.52
N VAL A 95 -20.48 0.79 -7.25
CA VAL A 95 -21.48 1.59 -6.53
C VAL A 95 -21.71 2.94 -7.20
N SER A 96 -20.67 3.52 -7.83
CA SER A 96 -20.77 4.76 -8.61
C SER A 96 -21.75 4.70 -9.78
N LYS A 97 -22.09 3.50 -10.26
CA LYS A 97 -23.03 3.29 -11.38
C LYS A 97 -24.47 3.19 -10.93
N HIS A 98 -24.73 3.12 -9.62
CA HIS A 98 -26.09 2.97 -9.13
C HIS A 98 -26.90 4.26 -9.34
N PRO A 99 -28.16 4.21 -9.80
CA PRO A 99 -28.96 5.40 -10.09
C PRO A 99 -29.18 6.36 -8.91
N ALA A 100 -29.11 5.85 -7.67
CA ALA A 100 -29.22 6.66 -6.46
C ALA A 100 -27.88 7.30 -6.02
N VAL A 101 -26.79 7.07 -6.75
CA VAL A 101 -25.44 7.55 -6.43
C VAL A 101 -25.02 8.58 -7.46
N THR A 102 -24.72 9.78 -6.98
CA THR A 102 -24.21 10.91 -7.77
C THR A 102 -22.73 11.14 -7.55
N ALA A 103 -22.18 10.68 -6.42
CA ALA A 103 -20.77 10.77 -6.09
C ALA A 103 -20.33 9.62 -5.19
N VAL A 104 -19.05 9.26 -5.25
CA VAL A 104 -18.38 8.39 -4.28
C VAL A 104 -17.25 9.20 -3.68
N GLU A 105 -17.27 9.43 -2.37
CA GLU A 105 -16.31 10.32 -1.71
C GLU A 105 -15.41 9.57 -0.71
N GLY A 106 -14.16 10.02 -0.61
CA GLY A 106 -13.19 9.55 0.38
C GLY A 106 -12.59 8.16 0.13
N VAL A 107 -13.19 7.33 -0.73
CA VAL A 107 -12.73 5.94 -0.94
C VAL A 107 -11.34 5.89 -1.56
N ASP A 108 -11.08 6.67 -2.61
CA ASP A 108 -9.79 6.66 -3.30
C ASP A 108 -8.66 7.15 -2.38
N ALA A 109 -8.91 8.20 -1.59
CA ALA A 109 -7.94 8.71 -0.62
C ALA A 109 -7.64 7.70 0.49
N ILE A 110 -8.67 6.99 0.99
CA ILE A 110 -8.49 5.90 1.96
C ILE A 110 -7.67 4.78 1.35
N VAL A 111 -8.03 4.30 0.15
CA VAL A 111 -7.33 3.20 -0.52
C VAL A 111 -5.85 3.54 -0.74
N GLU A 112 -5.57 4.74 -1.24
CA GLU A 112 -4.21 5.18 -1.51
C GLU A 112 -3.37 5.30 -0.24
N SER A 113 -3.92 5.90 0.82
CA SER A 113 -3.26 5.98 2.12
C SER A 113 -2.92 4.58 2.69
N GLN A 114 -3.84 3.63 2.59
CA GLN A 114 -3.61 2.26 3.05
C GLN A 114 -2.61 1.49 2.17
N ARG A 115 -2.54 1.78 0.86
CA ARG A 115 -1.52 1.21 -0.03
C ARG A 115 -0.12 1.71 0.32
N GLN A 116 0.03 3.00 0.59
CA GLN A 116 1.29 3.59 1.04
C GLN A 116 1.74 2.95 2.36
N TRP A 117 0.81 2.77 3.30
CA TRP A 117 1.09 2.04 4.54
C TRP A 117 1.58 0.61 4.31
N ILE A 118 0.89 -0.17 3.46
CA ILE A 118 1.34 -1.51 3.08
C ILE A 118 2.74 -1.48 2.46
N GLY A 119 3.02 -0.49 1.61
CA GLY A 119 4.32 -0.27 0.99
C GLY A 119 5.41 -0.10 2.06
N ARG A 120 5.20 0.79 3.03
CA ARG A 120 6.13 1.02 4.14
C ARG A 120 6.34 -0.22 5.01
N CYS A 121 5.28 -0.97 5.33
CA CYS A 121 5.43 -2.22 6.08
C CYS A 121 6.28 -3.25 5.33
N LYS A 122 6.16 -3.32 4.00
CA LYS A 122 6.99 -4.21 3.17
C LYS A 122 8.44 -3.76 3.18
N GLN A 123 8.69 -2.47 2.94
CA GLN A 123 10.02 -1.87 3.01
C GLN A 123 10.67 -2.16 4.38
N PHE A 124 9.96 -1.91 5.48
CA PHE A 124 10.46 -2.20 6.82
C PHE A 124 10.82 -3.67 7.03
N ASN A 125 10.00 -4.61 6.54
CA ASN A 125 10.30 -6.03 6.66
C ASN A 125 11.54 -6.44 5.85
N GLU A 126 11.83 -5.73 4.76
CA GLU A 126 12.97 -6.00 3.88
C GLU A 126 14.26 -5.35 4.39
N THR A 127 14.19 -4.12 4.91
CA THR A 127 15.37 -3.30 5.22
C THR A 127 15.50 -2.93 6.70
N GLY A 128 14.42 -2.96 7.47
CA GLY A 128 14.35 -2.39 8.81
C GLY A 128 14.08 -0.87 8.83
N TRP A 129 13.84 -0.24 7.67
CA TRP A 129 13.63 1.20 7.53
C TRP A 129 12.28 1.51 6.88
N VAL A 130 11.70 2.68 7.20
CA VAL A 130 10.49 3.21 6.57
C VAL A 130 10.70 4.65 6.10
N GLU A 131 10.13 5.00 4.96
CA GLU A 131 10.02 6.40 4.56
C GLU A 131 9.04 7.16 5.49
N MET A 132 9.46 8.34 5.96
CA MET A 132 8.67 9.19 6.84
C MET A 132 7.53 9.87 6.05
N PRO A 133 6.26 9.74 6.48
CA PRO A 133 5.13 10.43 5.85
C PRO A 133 5.21 11.93 5.98
N GLU A 134 5.57 12.37 7.18
CA GLU A 134 5.64 13.77 7.55
C GLU A 134 7.10 14.17 7.41
N LYS A 135 7.34 15.05 6.45
CA LYS A 135 8.68 15.55 6.20
C LYS A 135 9.08 16.50 7.33
N PRO A 136 10.31 16.41 7.85
CA PRO A 136 10.80 17.36 8.84
C PRO A 136 10.85 18.78 8.25
N ASP A 137 10.49 19.75 9.08
CA ASP A 137 10.52 21.17 8.74
C ASP A 137 11.92 21.75 8.96
N SER A 138 12.36 22.61 8.05
CA SER A 138 13.59 23.39 8.20
C SER A 138 13.39 24.80 7.67
N THR A 139 14.05 25.77 8.31
CA THR A 139 13.98 27.19 7.93
C THR A 139 14.95 27.57 6.83
N ILE A 140 15.95 26.73 6.57
CA ILE A 140 17.06 26.99 5.63
C ILE A 140 17.14 25.94 4.51
N ALA A 141 16.38 24.85 4.61
CA ALA A 141 16.36 23.77 3.63
C ALA A 141 14.95 23.19 3.45
N SER A 142 14.72 22.56 2.30
CA SER A 142 13.49 21.82 2.00
C SER A 142 13.76 20.32 2.01
N CYS A 143 13.03 19.57 2.83
CA CYS A 143 13.13 18.12 2.87
C CYS A 143 12.61 17.51 1.57
N VAL A 144 13.45 16.69 0.93
CA VAL A 144 13.07 15.91 -0.26
C VAL A 144 12.52 14.56 0.17
N GLU A 145 13.26 13.82 0.96
CA GLU A 145 12.95 12.47 1.43
C GLU A 145 13.53 12.28 2.83
N ALA A 146 12.86 11.48 3.65
CA ALA A 146 13.33 11.15 4.98
C ALA A 146 12.96 9.70 5.32
N TYR A 147 13.84 9.02 6.06
CA TYR A 147 13.69 7.62 6.42
C TYR A 147 14.02 7.45 7.90
N GLU A 148 13.30 6.57 8.57
CA GLU A 148 13.52 6.23 9.98
C GLU A 148 13.55 4.71 10.19
N ASN A 149 14.26 4.26 11.21
CA ASN A 149 14.18 2.88 11.68
C ASN A 149 13.58 2.79 13.09
N LYS A 150 13.38 1.56 13.58
CA LYS A 150 12.79 1.30 14.90
C LYS A 150 13.63 1.81 16.09
N ASP A 151 14.92 2.04 15.87
CA ASP A 151 15.90 2.41 16.89
C ASP A 151 16.05 3.94 16.97
N GLY A 152 15.33 4.71 16.15
CA GLY A 152 15.34 6.17 16.13
C GLY A 152 16.36 6.78 15.16
N GLU A 153 17.12 5.95 14.44
CA GLU A 153 18.03 6.44 13.39
C GLU A 153 17.24 7.07 12.25
N GLN A 154 17.70 8.21 11.75
CA GLN A 154 17.06 8.91 10.64
C GLN A 154 18.05 9.33 9.56
N TYR A 155 17.65 9.15 8.30
CA TYR A 155 18.32 9.74 7.14
C TYR A 155 17.40 10.76 6.50
N ILE A 156 17.87 11.99 6.30
CA ILE A 156 17.11 13.07 5.69
C ILE A 156 17.89 13.63 4.50
N ILE A 157 17.23 13.71 3.34
CA ILE A 157 17.76 14.34 2.14
C ILE A 157 17.17 15.73 2.03
N TRP A 158 18.02 16.74 2.12
CA TRP A 158 17.69 18.15 2.04
C TRP A 158 18.07 18.74 0.68
N THR A 159 17.27 19.70 0.23
CA THR A 159 17.64 20.65 -0.82
C THR A 159 17.78 22.03 -0.19
N THR A 160 18.88 22.71 -0.48
CA THR A 160 19.13 24.07 0.01
C THR A 160 18.83 25.06 -1.12
N SER A 161 18.51 26.30 -0.77
CA SER A 161 18.27 27.34 -1.79
C SER A 161 19.58 27.79 -2.41
N GLU A 162 19.61 27.98 -3.74
CA GLU A 162 20.76 28.50 -4.50
C GLU A 162 21.30 29.85 -3.97
N ASP A 163 20.48 30.61 -3.23
CA ASP A 163 20.87 31.89 -2.63
C ASP A 163 21.77 31.75 -1.39
N ASP A 164 22.02 30.53 -0.90
CA ASP A 164 22.87 30.26 0.26
C ASP A 164 24.22 29.64 -0.17
N ASP A 165 25.12 30.49 -0.68
CA ASP A 165 26.46 30.16 -1.22
C ASP A 165 27.35 29.32 -0.28
N ASN A 166 26.98 29.15 1.00
CA ASN A 166 27.75 28.37 1.98
C ASN A 166 27.29 26.92 2.12
N HIS A 167 26.22 26.51 1.43
CA HIS A 167 25.63 25.18 1.58
C HIS A 167 25.63 24.40 0.26
N PRO A 168 25.87 23.08 0.29
CA PRO A 168 25.74 22.24 -0.90
C PRO A 168 24.28 22.20 -1.35
N ASP A 169 24.04 22.18 -2.66
CA ASP A 169 22.68 22.14 -3.25
C ASP A 169 21.83 20.99 -2.68
N ILE A 170 22.50 19.88 -2.36
CA ILE A 170 21.90 18.68 -1.78
C ILE A 170 22.76 18.20 -0.60
N LEU A 171 22.08 17.93 0.51
CA LEU A 171 22.70 17.53 1.76
C LEU A 171 21.98 16.30 2.32
N VAL A 172 22.73 15.29 2.71
CA VAL A 172 22.21 14.17 3.51
C VAL A 172 22.58 14.38 4.96
N GLU A 173 21.58 14.38 5.83
CA GLU A 173 21.76 14.33 7.28
C GLU A 173 21.48 12.92 7.79
N HIS A 174 22.32 12.44 8.70
CA HIS A 174 22.12 11.21 9.46
C HIS A 174 22.04 11.58 10.93
N HIS A 175 20.87 11.38 11.52
CA HIS A 175 20.61 11.58 12.95
C HIS A 175 20.67 10.21 13.62
N HIS A 176 21.57 10.07 14.59
CA HIS A 176 21.77 8.79 15.30
C HIS A 176 20.65 8.59 16.32
N GLY A 177 20.17 7.36 16.47
CA GLY A 177 19.06 7.04 17.38
C GLY A 177 19.47 6.95 18.84
N ASP A 178 20.78 6.84 19.11
CA ASP A 178 21.35 6.71 20.46
C ASP A 178 21.75 8.03 21.12
N ASP A 179 21.86 9.12 20.36
CA ASP A 179 21.88 10.49 20.88
C ASP A 179 21.21 11.50 19.92
N ASP A 180 20.29 12.32 20.45
CA ASP A 180 19.58 13.38 19.69
C ASP A 180 20.52 14.56 19.30
N GLU A 181 21.82 14.48 19.58
CA GLU A 181 22.76 15.61 19.40
C GLU A 181 23.76 15.40 18.25
N THR A 182 24.04 14.16 17.87
CA THR A 182 25.00 13.84 16.81
C THR A 182 24.27 13.77 15.47
N VAL A 183 24.64 14.70 14.59
CA VAL A 183 24.17 14.74 13.21
C VAL A 183 25.37 14.72 12.29
N ASP A 184 25.48 13.65 11.50
CA ASP A 184 26.46 13.56 10.43
C ASP A 184 25.89 14.18 9.15
N THR A 185 26.66 15.06 8.53
CA THR A 185 26.27 15.76 7.30
C THR A 185 27.16 15.33 6.15
N THR A 186 26.55 14.96 5.02
CA THR A 186 27.27 14.60 3.79
C THR A 186 26.72 15.40 2.60
N PRO A 187 27.52 16.24 1.93
CA PRO A 187 27.11 16.89 0.69
C PRO A 187 27.00 15.86 -0.45
N CYS A 188 26.09 16.09 -1.40
CA CYS A 188 25.97 15.31 -2.64
C CYS A 188 25.81 16.26 -3.84
N ASP A 189 26.32 15.86 -5.00
CA ASP A 189 26.23 16.67 -6.21
C ASP A 189 24.84 16.55 -6.87
N THR A 190 24.15 15.43 -6.65
CA THR A 190 22.83 15.16 -7.24
C THR A 190 21.89 14.42 -6.29
N LEU A 191 20.58 14.54 -6.56
CA LEU A 191 19.55 13.86 -5.76
C LEU A 191 19.64 12.35 -5.87
N ASN A 192 20.06 11.84 -7.04
CA ASN A 192 20.25 10.41 -7.24
C ASN A 192 21.41 9.88 -6.42
N GLU A 193 22.52 10.63 -6.34
CA GLU A 193 23.66 10.26 -5.50
C GLU A 193 23.26 10.20 -4.01
N ALA A 194 22.50 11.20 -3.54
CA ALA A 194 21.97 11.21 -2.16
C ALA A 194 21.10 9.98 -1.88
N ARG A 195 20.18 9.64 -2.79
CA ARG A 195 19.33 8.44 -2.69
C ARG A 195 20.13 7.15 -2.73
N GLU A 196 21.12 7.03 -3.61
CA GLU A 196 21.99 5.85 -3.69
C GLU A 196 22.78 5.65 -2.40
N LYS A 197 23.28 6.74 -1.80
CA LYS A 197 23.94 6.70 -0.50
C LYS A 197 22.98 6.19 0.58
N VAL A 198 21.83 6.83 0.76
CA VAL A 198 20.83 6.41 1.77
C VAL A 198 20.40 4.97 1.55
N ALA A 199 20.16 4.55 0.30
CA ALA A 199 19.83 3.17 -0.02
C ALA A 199 20.92 2.18 0.41
N ARG A 200 22.20 2.49 0.15
CA ARG A 200 23.32 1.65 0.57
C ARG A 200 23.40 1.51 2.09
N GLU A 201 23.29 2.61 2.82
CA GLU A 201 23.38 2.60 4.29
C GLU A 201 22.16 1.91 4.94
N THR A 202 20.97 2.05 4.34
CA THR A 202 19.72 1.48 4.89
C THR A 202 19.49 0.01 4.51
N THR A 203 20.05 -0.47 3.40
CA THR A 203 19.89 -1.87 2.96
C THR A 203 21.07 -2.77 3.35
N GLY A 204 22.19 -2.20 3.80
CA GLY A 204 23.38 -2.95 4.22
C GLY A 204 24.10 -3.67 3.08
N VAL A 205 23.85 -3.33 1.81
CA VAL A 205 24.63 -3.83 0.68
C VAL A 205 25.92 -3.02 0.57
N THR A 206 26.88 -3.32 1.43
CA THR A 206 28.27 -2.94 1.17
C THR A 206 28.81 -3.86 0.08
N GLU A 207 29.22 -3.30 -1.06
CA GLU A 207 30.06 -4.04 -2.01
C GLU A 207 31.32 -4.50 -1.26
N GLU A 208 31.43 -5.81 -1.01
CA GLU A 208 32.67 -6.48 -0.62
C GLU A 208 33.57 -6.72 -1.84
#